data_AF-A0AAN9XLX8-F1
#
_entry.id   AF-A0AAN9XLX8-F1
#
_cell.length_a   1.000
_cell.length_b   1.000
_cell.length_c   1.000
_cell.angle_alpha   90.00
_cell.angle_beta   90.00
_cell.angle_gamma   90.00
#
_symmetry.space_group_name_H-M   'P 1'
#
loop_
_entity.id
_entity.type
_entity.pdbx_description
1 polymer ?
#
loop_
_entity_poly.entity_id
_entity_poly.type
_entity_poly.pdbx_seq_one_letter_code
_entity_poly.pdbx_strand_id
1 'polypeptide(L)'
;MVMLKYKRESMIEKGHVLNMENKKRKGREEEEEEEKKMDKFYALLRSFRDARDRRRKELEELENKRKVGTEQHRVWVPSFQWEDFTNQVEFRGIPLNLPTPSTSPSPRSTDKQRKTDPSLDLNLNLAL
;
A
#
# COMPACT_ATOMS: atom_id res chain seq x y z
N MET A 1 -49.50 -29.28 -42.63
CA MET A 1 -48.08 -29.70 -42.49
C MET A 1 -47.07 -28.63 -42.95
N VAL A 2 -47.32 -27.91 -44.05
CA VAL A 2 -46.43 -26.85 -44.58
C VAL A 2 -46.21 -25.68 -43.59
N MET A 3 -47.27 -25.20 -42.95
CA MET A 3 -47.21 -24.10 -41.98
C MET A 3 -46.30 -24.38 -40.77
N LEU A 4 -46.23 -25.64 -40.34
CA LEU A 4 -45.37 -26.06 -39.21
C LEU A 4 -43.89 -26.02 -39.59
N LYS A 5 -43.55 -26.35 -40.85
CA LYS A 5 -42.17 -26.26 -41.36
C LYS A 5 -41.71 -24.80 -41.39
N TYR A 6 -42.55 -23.93 -41.95
CA TYR A 6 -42.26 -22.50 -42.03
C TYR A 6 -42.07 -21.85 -40.66
N LYS A 7 -42.90 -22.23 -39.68
CA LYS A 7 -42.77 -21.73 -38.30
C LYS A 7 -41.48 -22.19 -37.62
N ARG A 8 -41.02 -23.42 -37.89
CA ARG A 8 -39.76 -23.96 -37.36
C ARG A 8 -38.55 -23.23 -37.96
N GLU A 9 -38.52 -23.08 -39.28
CA GLU A 9 -37.44 -22.38 -39.99
C GLU A 9 -37.33 -20.91 -39.54
N SER A 10 -38.47 -20.22 -39.40
CA SER A 10 -38.52 -18.86 -38.86
C SER A 10 -37.96 -18.74 -37.45
N MET A 11 -38.17 -19.74 -36.57
CA MET A 11 -37.59 -19.73 -35.22
C MET A 11 -36.08 -19.94 -35.22
N ILE A 12 -35.57 -20.80 -36.12
CA ILE A 12 -34.13 -21.05 -36.24
C ILE A 12 -33.42 -19.78 -36.73
N GLU A 13 -33.98 -19.12 -37.74
CA GLU A 13 -33.43 -17.87 -38.29
C GLU A 13 -33.40 -16.76 -37.23
N LYS A 14 -34.51 -16.56 -36.50
CA LYS A 14 -34.57 -15.59 -35.40
C LYS A 14 -33.57 -15.91 -34.29
N GLY A 15 -33.39 -17.19 -33.94
CA GLY A 15 -32.39 -17.63 -32.97
C GLY A 15 -30.95 -17.30 -33.42
N HIS A 16 -30.65 -17.48 -34.71
CA HIS A 16 -29.34 -17.18 -35.27
C HIS A 16 -29.04 -15.67 -35.27
N VAL A 17 -30.01 -14.83 -35.65
CA VAL A 17 -29.89 -13.37 -35.64
C VAL A 17 -29.67 -12.85 -34.21
N LEU A 18 -30.45 -13.32 -33.24
CA LEU A 18 -30.29 -12.92 -31.83
C LEU A 18 -28.91 -13.28 -31.27
N ASN A 19 -28.38 -14.45 -31.63
CA ASN A 19 -27.05 -14.87 -31.18
C ASN A 19 -25.93 -13.99 -31.77
N MET A 20 -26.03 -13.64 -33.06
CA MET A 20 -25.07 -12.72 -33.69
C MET A 20 -25.09 -11.32 -33.04
N GLU A 21 -26.27 -10.82 -32.71
CA GLU A 21 -26.43 -9.50 -32.10
C GLU A 21 -25.88 -9.47 -30.66
N ASN A 22 -26.13 -10.52 -29.87
CA ASN A 22 -25.58 -10.65 -28.52
C ASN A 22 -24.06 -10.77 -28.51
N LYS A 23 -23.48 -11.51 -29.46
CA LYS A 23 -22.02 -11.59 -29.62
C LYS A 23 -21.40 -10.23 -29.95
N LYS A 24 -22.06 -9.43 -30.79
CA LYS A 24 -21.62 -8.08 -31.13
C LYS A 24 -21.69 -7.12 -29.94
N ARG A 25 -22.76 -7.18 -29.13
CA ARG A 25 -22.90 -6.38 -27.90
C ARG A 25 -21.79 -6.71 -26.90
N LYS A 26 -21.55 -8.00 -26.66
CA LYS A 26 -20.52 -8.47 -25.73
C LYS A 26 -19.11 -7.99 -26.10
N GLY A 27 -18.74 -8.05 -27.38
CA GLY A 27 -17.43 -7.56 -27.82
C GLY A 27 -17.22 -6.05 -27.59
N ARG A 28 -18.29 -5.25 -27.72
CA ARG A 28 -18.24 -3.81 -27.47
C ARG A 28 -18.10 -3.49 -25.97
N GLU A 29 -18.75 -4.26 -25.12
CA GLU A 29 -18.62 -4.12 -23.66
C GLU A 29 -17.20 -4.44 -23.18
N GLU A 30 -16.59 -5.50 -23.72
CA GLU A 30 -15.20 -5.88 -23.41
C GLU A 30 -14.21 -4.79 -23.82
N GLU A 31 -14.40 -4.16 -24.99
CA GLU A 31 -13.55 -3.07 -25.48
C GLU A 31 -13.67 -1.80 -24.59
N GLU A 32 -14.89 -1.45 -24.17
CA GLU A 32 -15.11 -0.34 -23.23
C GLU A 32 -14.51 -0.61 -21.84
N GLU A 33 -14.51 -1.87 -21.38
CA GLU A 33 -13.87 -2.25 -20.12
C GLU A 33 -12.34 -2.14 -20.20
N GLU A 34 -11.75 -2.54 -21.32
CA GLU A 34 -10.32 -2.42 -21.57
C GLU A 34 -9.88 -0.96 -21.63
N GLU A 35 -10.65 -0.10 -22.32
CA GLU A 35 -10.40 1.35 -22.36
C GLU A 35 -10.42 1.96 -20.94
N LYS A 36 -11.44 1.63 -20.13
CA LYS A 36 -11.52 2.08 -18.72
C LYS A 36 -10.34 1.58 -17.88
N LYS A 37 -9.83 0.38 -18.15
CA LYS A 37 -8.66 -0.19 -17.46
C LYS A 37 -7.38 0.57 -17.84
N MET A 38 -7.23 0.89 -19.13
CA MET A 38 -6.10 1.69 -19.62
C MET A 38 -6.11 3.11 -19.02
N ASP A 39 -7.28 3.75 -18.95
CA ASP A 39 -7.41 5.06 -18.33
C ASP A 39 -7.00 5.07 -16.85
N LYS A 40 -7.42 4.06 -16.10
CA LYS A 40 -7.00 3.87 -14.70
C LYS A 40 -5.48 3.69 -14.59
N PHE A 41 -4.89 2.92 -15.50
CA PHE A 41 -3.44 2.71 -15.53
C PHE A 41 -2.68 4.02 -15.80
N TYR A 42 -3.13 4.83 -16.77
CA TYR A 42 -2.51 6.13 -17.03
C TYR A 42 -2.74 7.14 -15.91
N ALA A 43 -3.91 7.12 -15.26
CA ALA A 43 -4.17 7.95 -14.07
C ALA A 43 -3.18 7.62 -12.95
N LEU A 44 -2.89 6.33 -12.75
CA LEU A 44 -1.90 5.89 -11.77
C LEU A 44 -0.51 6.45 -12.10
N LEU A 45 -0.03 6.29 -13.35
CA LEU A 45 1.26 6.81 -13.80
C LEU A 45 1.39 8.33 -13.61
N ARG A 46 0.33 9.08 -13.91
CA ARG A 46 0.28 10.53 -13.67
C ARG A 46 0.44 10.84 -12.19
N SER A 47 -0.33 10.19 -11.31
CA SER A 47 -0.26 10.43 -9.88
C SER A 47 1.13 10.17 -9.28
N PHE A 48 1.84 9.14 -9.76
CA PHE A 48 3.20 8.84 -9.29
C PHE A 48 4.20 9.91 -9.72
N ARG A 49 4.09 10.41 -10.96
CA ARG A 49 4.92 11.51 -11.45
C ARG A 49 4.66 12.77 -10.62
N ASP A 50 3.40 13.12 -10.43
CA ASP A 50 3.00 14.29 -9.65
C ASP A 50 3.44 14.21 -8.19
N ALA A 51 3.31 13.03 -7.56
CA ALA A 51 3.78 12.80 -6.19
C ALA A 51 5.31 12.96 -6.07
N ARG A 52 6.06 12.40 -7.03
CA ARG A 52 7.52 12.54 -7.07
C ARG A 52 7.93 14.00 -7.27
N ASP A 53 7.26 14.70 -8.18
CA ASP A 53 7.61 16.07 -8.55
C ASP A 53 7.27 17.05 -7.41
N ARG A 54 6.14 16.85 -6.71
CA ARG A 54 5.82 17.56 -5.47
C ARG A 54 6.91 17.39 -4.41
N ARG A 55 7.30 16.14 -4.12
CA ARG A 55 8.34 15.85 -3.11
C ARG A 55 9.67 16.52 -3.44
N ARG A 56 10.05 16.50 -4.72
CA ARG A 56 11.28 17.15 -5.19
C ARG A 56 11.22 18.66 -4.95
N LYS A 57 10.11 19.30 -5.33
CA LYS A 57 9.91 20.73 -5.13
C LYS A 57 9.93 21.11 -3.65
N GLU A 58 9.28 20.34 -2.79
CA GLU A 58 9.31 20.55 -1.33
C GLU A 58 10.73 20.48 -0.76
N LEU A 59 11.55 19.54 -1.23
CA LEU A 59 12.96 19.42 -0.85
C LEU A 59 13.80 20.61 -1.32
N GLU A 60 13.62 21.04 -2.58
CA GLU A 60 14.29 22.22 -3.13
C GLU A 60 13.92 23.50 -2.34
N GLU A 61 12.64 23.69 -2.02
CA GLU A 61 12.18 24.80 -1.19
C GLU A 61 12.79 24.76 0.21
N LEU A 62 12.87 23.58 0.83
CA LEU A 62 13.47 23.40 2.15
C LEU A 62 14.98 23.66 2.14
N GLU A 63 15.69 23.23 1.09
CA GLU A 63 17.11 23.52 0.90
C GLU A 63 17.36 25.02 0.73
N ASN A 64 16.55 25.69 -0.10
CA ASN A 64 16.66 27.14 -0.31
C ASN A 64 16.38 27.92 0.98
N LYS A 65 15.39 27.52 1.78
CA LYS A 65 15.13 28.11 3.11
C LYS A 65 16.32 27.94 4.07
N ARG A 66 16.97 26.77 4.08
CA ARG A 66 18.18 26.53 4.90
C ARG A 66 19.38 27.37 4.44
N LYS A 67 19.52 27.63 3.14
CA LYS A 67 20.60 28.47 2.60
C LYS A 67 20.42 29.95 2.93
N VAL A 68 19.19 30.45 2.95
CA VAL A 68 18.85 31.85 3.26
C VAL A 68 18.80 32.12 4.78
N GLY A 69 18.49 31.11 5.60
CA GLY A 69 18.45 31.20 7.06
C GLY A 69 19.79 30.91 7.76
N THR A 70 20.92 31.32 7.20
CA THR A 70 22.25 31.18 7.84
C THR A 70 22.54 32.22 8.93
N GLU A 71 21.52 32.79 9.57
CA GLU A 71 21.66 33.23 10.97
C GLU A 71 21.47 32.04 11.90
N GLN A 72 22.59 31.35 12.14
CA GLN A 72 22.98 30.71 13.41
C GLN A 72 21.89 30.13 14.34
N HIS A 73 20.87 29.42 13.86
CA HIS A 73 20.19 28.46 14.74
C HIS A 73 21.12 27.26 14.93
N ARG A 74 21.97 27.31 15.95
CA ARG A 74 22.76 26.17 16.44
C ARG A 74 21.77 25.13 16.98
N VAL A 75 21.22 24.32 16.09
CA VAL A 75 20.44 23.14 16.45
C VAL A 75 21.38 22.24 17.25
N TRP A 76 21.02 21.93 18.49
CA TRP A 76 21.78 20.99 19.30
C TRP A 76 21.76 19.63 18.62
N VAL A 77 22.92 19.18 18.14
CA VAL A 77 23.10 17.87 17.51
C VAL A 77 23.89 17.01 18.49
N PRO A 78 23.27 16.00 19.13
CA PRO A 78 24.01 15.04 19.92
C PRO A 78 25.00 14.29 19.02
N SER A 79 26.25 14.24 19.42
CA SER A 79 27.26 13.39 18.80
C SER A 79 27.57 12.25 19.76
N PHE A 80 27.49 11.02 19.27
CA PHE A 80 27.85 9.86 20.05
C PHE A 80 29.25 9.36 19.66
N GLN A 81 29.95 8.83 20.65
CA GLN A 81 31.26 8.20 20.52
C GLN A 81 31.13 6.70 20.83
N TRP A 82 32.12 5.88 20.46
CA TRP A 82 32.10 4.43 20.76
C TRP A 82 32.13 4.15 22.27
N GLU A 83 32.73 5.06 23.03
CA GLU A 83 32.83 5.07 24.48
C GLU A 83 31.46 5.20 25.15
N ASP A 84 30.50 5.90 24.54
CA ASP A 84 29.13 6.05 25.07
C ASP A 84 28.38 4.72 25.20
N PHE A 85 28.83 3.69 24.45
CA PHE A 85 28.21 2.36 24.43
C PHE A 85 29.07 1.27 25.09
N THR A 86 30.35 1.54 25.33
CA THR A 86 31.33 0.55 25.81
C THR A 86 31.78 0.80 27.24
N ASN A 87 31.52 1.99 27.77
CA ASN A 87 31.64 2.23 29.20
C ASN A 87 30.68 1.29 29.93
N GLN A 88 31.24 0.38 30.74
CA GLN A 88 30.44 -0.34 31.72
C GLN A 88 29.86 0.70 32.66
N VAL A 89 28.58 1.01 32.48
CA VAL A 89 27.89 1.95 33.34
C VAL A 89 27.87 1.32 34.72
N GLU A 90 28.69 1.85 35.63
CA GLU A 90 28.56 1.55 37.04
C GLU A 90 27.23 2.14 37.49
N PHE A 91 26.16 1.34 37.38
CA PHE A 91 24.90 1.65 38.04
C PHE A 91 25.20 1.71 39.53
N ARG A 92 25.43 2.92 40.04
CA ARG A 92 25.61 3.16 41.48
C ARG A 92 24.29 2.83 42.16
N GLY A 93 24.14 1.57 42.53
CA GLY A 93 23.33 1.10 43.65
C GLY A 93 21.86 1.52 43.67
N ILE A 94 21.18 1.66 42.54
CA ILE A 94 19.72 1.51 42.55
C ILE A 94 19.43 0.04 42.25
N PRO A 95 18.94 -0.76 43.20
CA PRO A 95 18.52 -2.12 42.91
C PRO A 95 17.38 -2.05 41.90
N LEU A 96 17.70 -2.39 40.65
CA LEU A 96 16.74 -2.67 39.60
C LEU A 96 15.99 -3.94 40.02
N ASN A 97 14.85 -3.77 40.69
CA ASN A 97 13.85 -4.84 40.85
C ASN A 97 13.24 -5.14 39.47
N LEU A 98 14.03 -5.73 38.59
CA LEU A 98 13.54 -6.28 37.33
C LEU A 98 12.81 -7.58 37.66
N PRO A 99 11.52 -7.73 37.29
CA PRO A 99 10.85 -9.00 37.44
C PRO A 99 11.61 -10.05 36.62
N THR A 100 12.00 -11.14 37.29
CA THR A 100 12.63 -12.28 36.64
C THR A 100 11.67 -12.85 35.59
N PRO A 101 12.14 -13.14 34.36
CA PRO A 101 11.30 -13.79 33.38
C PRO A 101 10.93 -15.18 33.90
N SER A 102 9.66 -15.35 34.24
CA SER A 102 9.09 -16.63 34.65
C SER A 102 9.33 -17.67 33.55
N THR A 103 10.12 -18.70 33.85
CA THR A 103 10.25 -19.87 32.99
C THR A 103 8.94 -20.66 33.05
N SER A 104 8.00 -20.37 32.14
CA SER A 104 6.84 -21.24 31.93
C SER A 104 7.24 -22.41 31.02
N PRO A 105 6.87 -23.67 31.34
CA PRO A 105 7.18 -24.80 30.51
C PRO A 105 6.45 -24.72 29.17
N SER A 106 7.21 -24.91 28.09
CA SER A 106 6.72 -25.03 26.72
C SER A 106 5.72 -26.17 26.57
N PRO A 107 4.51 -25.94 26.02
CA PRO A 107 3.75 -26.99 25.40
C PRO A 107 4.04 -26.98 23.89
N ARG A 108 4.77 -28.00 23.43
CA ARG A 108 4.66 -28.43 22.03
C ARG A 108 3.27 -28.98 21.84
N SER A 109 2.48 -28.41 20.94
CA SER A 109 1.83 -29.16 19.85
C SER A 109 0.74 -28.36 19.13
N THR A 110 0.64 -28.67 17.85
CA THR A 110 -0.46 -28.44 16.92
C THR A 110 -0.59 -27.08 16.24
N ASP A 111 -0.40 -27.19 14.93
CA ASP A 111 -0.50 -26.24 13.87
C ASP A 111 -1.96 -25.80 13.63
N LYS A 112 -2.12 -24.60 13.07
CA LYS A 112 -3.33 -23.99 12.49
C LYS A 112 -4.38 -23.42 13.46
N GLN A 113 -4.26 -22.12 13.76
CA GLN A 113 -5.22 -21.11 13.28
C GLN A 113 -4.85 -19.69 13.71
N ARG A 114 -4.87 -18.80 12.71
CA ARG A 114 -5.15 -17.35 12.77
C ARG A 114 -4.28 -16.52 13.72
N LYS A 115 -3.62 -15.50 13.17
CA LYS A 115 -4.07 -14.10 13.23
C LYS A 115 -2.93 -13.14 12.82
N THR A 116 -3.35 -12.15 12.04
CA THR A 116 -2.90 -10.75 12.05
C THR A 116 -1.41 -10.50 12.15
N ASP A 117 -0.85 -9.99 11.05
CA ASP A 117 0.38 -9.22 11.07
C ASP A 117 0.33 -8.22 12.24
N PRO A 118 1.36 -8.14 13.10
CA PRO A 118 1.50 -6.97 13.96
C PRO A 118 1.84 -5.81 13.02
N SER A 119 0.80 -5.13 12.55
CA SER A 119 0.92 -3.78 12.02
C SER A 119 1.59 -2.97 13.11
N LEU A 120 2.89 -2.76 12.95
CA LEU A 120 3.67 -1.85 13.77
C LEU A 120 3.13 -0.45 13.47
N ASP A 121 2.13 -0.05 14.22
CA ASP A 121 1.57 1.29 14.17
C ASP A 121 2.60 2.26 14.77
N LEU A 122 3.43 2.83 13.90
CA LEU A 122 4.40 3.85 14.23
C LEU A 122 3.67 5.17 14.38
N ASN A 123 3.12 5.41 15.57
CA ASN A 123 2.44 6.65 15.90
C ASN A 123 3.49 7.77 16.13
N LEU A 124 3.85 8.47 15.05
CA LEU A 124 4.76 9.61 15.06
C LEU A 124 3.99 10.90 15.33
N ASN A 125 3.51 11.07 16.57
CA ASN A 125 3.03 12.36 17.00
C ASN A 125 4.23 13.29 17.26
N LEU A 126 4.57 14.08 16.24
CA LEU A 126 5.44 15.23 16.39
C LEU A 126 4.60 16.37 16.97
N ALA A 127 4.65 16.52 18.30
CA ALA A 127 4.13 17.71 18.95
C ALA A 127 4.99 18.91 18.51
N LEU A 128 4.35 19.87 17.84
CA LEU A 128 4.81 21.25 17.67
C LEU A 128 4.07 22.13 18.68
#